data_AF-A0A177EHH9-F1
#
_entry.id   AF-A0A177EHH9-F1
#
_cell.length_a   1.000
_cell.length_b   1.000
_cell.length_c   1.000
_cell.angle_alpha   90.00
_cell.angle_beta   90.00
_cell.angle_gamma   90.00
#
_symmetry.space_group_name_H-M   'P 1'
#
loop_
_entity.id
_entity.type
_entity.pdbx_description
1 polymer ?
#
loop_
_entity_poly.entity_id
_entity_poly.type
_entity_poly.pdbx_seq_one_letter_code
_entity_poly.pdbx_strand_id
1 'polypeptide(L)'
;MIYGSEITALLAPLVSQHGSMAKKLLVGVLGVSAIVGFSLWASKQSFNPSAHPCTPEHIPEQDPVYGFKLPLSVADQNRIATIEFFAKCNAPLKTIKRPNRPIVIIKIQHNMPNISLKNITLNDIPEKFEDDLILTEVNICGTTALKAADLSDTPEDTICKLTKLLTAFSTSKIERLCIQHIGTPYPLDSTSSKIPLAVTKSLQMHRTSSFFVDWLAASVDLKTATQEFELGISTSNLTSLASLDNLDGACITSLKIQGLNHLKTLECQLLKQDTLKNLEIGYLPIDIVIPEEIIAALVSKKWKNIDSTFDSWYGYWSRIKNPPTPTNPLTIKNSLTLTFDTHNETEMLRASHTSCCIKVKTLILEYSVPQLITKSLCLSVVDWINANVIYAETIVIRIADPNTYMHLESMMRKQPIPLPKVPGLRRFIVK
;
A
#
# COMPACT_ATOMS: atom_id res chain seq x y z
N MET A 1 8.20 -21.83 -5.58
CA MET A 1 8.24 -20.99 -6.80
C MET A 1 9.06 -21.73 -7.88
N ILE A 2 8.58 -22.90 -8.34
CA ILE A 2 9.30 -23.77 -9.31
C ILE A 2 8.69 -23.69 -10.73
N TYR A 3 7.54 -23.04 -10.89
CA TYR A 3 6.85 -22.96 -12.20
C TYR A 3 7.40 -21.90 -13.17
N GLY A 4 8.37 -21.07 -12.77
CA GLY A 4 8.90 -20.00 -13.62
C GLY A 4 9.84 -20.49 -14.74
N SER A 5 10.70 -21.47 -14.46
CA SER A 5 11.72 -21.91 -15.43
C SER A 5 11.13 -22.80 -16.53
N GLU A 6 10.15 -23.64 -16.22
CA GLU A 6 9.53 -24.55 -17.20
C GLU A 6 8.59 -23.82 -18.16
N ILE A 7 7.88 -22.79 -17.70
CA ILE A 7 7.05 -21.94 -18.57
C ILE A 7 7.92 -21.14 -19.55
N THR A 8 9.10 -20.70 -19.12
CA THR A 8 10.03 -19.95 -19.99
C THR A 8 10.60 -20.85 -21.10
N ALA A 9 10.86 -22.14 -20.81
CA ALA A 9 11.30 -23.12 -21.79
C ALA A 9 10.20 -23.51 -22.79
N LEU A 10 8.93 -23.57 -22.35
CA LEU A 10 7.77 -23.84 -23.21
C LEU A 10 7.38 -22.66 -24.11
N LEU A 11 7.73 -21.42 -23.73
CA LEU A 11 7.37 -20.20 -24.46
C LEU A 11 8.44 -19.71 -25.45
N ALA A 12 9.70 -20.16 -25.31
CA ALA A 12 10.80 -19.76 -26.20
C ALA A 12 10.52 -20.00 -27.71
N PRO A 13 9.86 -21.10 -28.13
CA PRO A 13 9.55 -21.30 -29.56
C PRO A 13 8.43 -20.39 -30.10
N LEU A 14 7.58 -19.82 -29.24
CA LEU A 14 6.44 -19.00 -29.65
C LEU A 14 6.81 -17.53 -29.90
N VAL A 15 7.96 -17.08 -29.40
CA VAL A 15 8.44 -15.70 -29.55
C VAL A 15 9.16 -15.48 -30.89
N SER A 16 9.64 -16.54 -31.55
CA SER A 16 10.40 -16.45 -32.81
C SER A 16 9.55 -16.35 -34.09
N GLN A 17 8.22 -16.54 -34.01
CA GLN A 17 7.34 -16.39 -35.17
C GLN A 17 6.71 -14.99 -35.23
N HIS A 18 7.19 -14.17 -36.17
CA HIS A 18 6.56 -12.90 -36.51
C HIS A 18 5.16 -13.13 -37.12
N GLY A 19 4.13 -12.54 -36.48
CA GLY A 19 2.78 -12.42 -37.04
C GLY A 19 1.72 -13.43 -36.56
N SER A 20 2.03 -14.35 -35.64
CA SER A 20 1.08 -15.39 -35.26
C SER A 20 -0.02 -14.92 -34.29
N MET A 21 -1.27 -15.34 -34.58
CA MET A 21 -2.46 -15.21 -33.72
C MET A 21 -2.22 -15.70 -32.28
N ALA A 22 -1.26 -16.61 -32.08
CA ALA A 22 -0.84 -17.11 -30.77
C ALA A 22 -0.28 -16.01 -29.85
N LYS A 23 0.39 -14.98 -30.38
CA LYS A 23 0.92 -13.87 -29.56
C LYS A 23 -0.21 -13.00 -29.01
N LYS A 24 -1.26 -12.78 -29.81
CA LYS A 24 -2.48 -12.06 -29.37
C LYS A 24 -3.26 -12.86 -28.34
N LEU A 25 -3.34 -14.18 -28.51
CA LEU A 25 -4.01 -15.08 -27.56
C LEU A 25 -3.25 -15.16 -26.22
N LEU A 26 -1.91 -15.21 -26.25
CA LEU A 26 -1.07 -15.22 -25.06
C LEU A 26 -1.20 -13.91 -24.25
N VAL A 27 -1.19 -12.76 -24.92
CA VAL A 27 -1.45 -11.45 -24.29
C VAL A 27 -2.86 -11.40 -23.69
N GLY A 28 -3.85 -11.99 -24.38
CA GLY A 28 -5.22 -12.13 -23.87
C GLY A 28 -5.30 -12.98 -22.60
N VAL A 29 -4.67 -14.16 -22.58
CA VAL A 29 -4.69 -15.09 -21.43
C VAL A 29 -3.93 -14.53 -20.22
N LEU A 30 -2.79 -13.87 -20.45
CA LEU A 30 -2.04 -13.18 -19.38
C LEU A 30 -2.83 -11.97 -18.85
N GLY A 31 -3.54 -11.25 -19.72
CA GLY A 31 -4.44 -10.17 -19.33
C GLY A 31 -5.61 -10.66 -18.46
N VAL A 32 -6.23 -11.78 -18.82
CA VAL A 32 -7.35 -12.37 -18.04
C VAL A 32 -6.88 -12.91 -16.69
N SER A 33 -5.71 -13.55 -16.62
CA SER A 33 -5.15 -14.06 -15.36
C SER A 33 -4.81 -12.94 -14.38
N ALA A 34 -4.31 -11.80 -14.88
CA ALA A 34 -4.09 -10.60 -14.08
C ALA A 34 -5.41 -9.98 -13.57
N ILE A 35 -6.49 -10.02 -14.36
CA ILE A 35 -7.82 -9.53 -13.98
C ILE A 35 -8.46 -10.41 -12.89
N VAL A 36 -8.32 -11.73 -12.98
CA VAL A 36 -8.86 -12.67 -11.97
C VAL A 36 -8.11 -12.53 -10.63
N GLY A 37 -6.78 -12.38 -10.66
CA GLY A 37 -6.01 -12.06 -9.44
C GLY A 37 -6.40 -10.72 -8.81
N PHE A 38 -6.75 -9.72 -9.65
CA PHE A 38 -7.17 -8.39 -9.21
C PHE A 38 -8.56 -8.37 -8.55
N SER A 39 -9.49 -9.18 -9.07
CA SER A 39 -10.87 -9.30 -8.56
C SER A 39 -10.89 -9.89 -7.14
N LEU A 40 -10.01 -10.86 -6.87
CA LEU A 40 -9.88 -11.50 -5.56
C LEU A 40 -9.23 -10.58 -4.51
N TRP A 41 -8.27 -9.74 -4.90
CA TRP A 41 -7.62 -8.80 -3.98
C TRP A 41 -8.51 -7.58 -3.65
N ALA A 42 -9.18 -6.98 -4.65
CA ALA A 42 -10.11 -5.87 -4.44
C ALA A 42 -11.37 -6.27 -3.64
N SER A 43 -11.79 -7.55 -3.71
CA SER A 43 -12.95 -8.06 -2.95
C SER A 43 -12.77 -8.04 -1.42
N LYS A 44 -11.53 -7.93 -0.92
CA LYS A 44 -11.26 -7.81 0.52
C LYS A 44 -11.45 -6.38 1.07
N GLN A 45 -11.78 -5.38 0.26
CA GLN A 45 -11.96 -3.98 0.72
C GLN A 45 -13.28 -3.29 0.32
N SER A 46 -14.25 -3.98 -0.27
CA SER A 46 -15.51 -3.33 -0.68
C SER A 46 -16.63 -3.48 0.35
N PHE A 47 -17.05 -2.37 0.95
CA PHE A 47 -18.33 -2.20 1.64
C PHE A 47 -19.39 -1.83 0.59
N ASN A 48 -20.54 -2.52 0.59
CA ASN A 48 -21.57 -2.40 -0.45
C ASN A 48 -22.77 -1.61 0.10
N PRO A 49 -23.02 -0.34 -0.29
CA PRO A 49 -24.26 0.33 0.06
C PRO A 49 -25.30 0.14 -1.05
N SER A 50 -26.41 -0.51 -0.71
CA SER A 50 -27.59 -0.63 -1.55
C SER A 50 -28.19 0.75 -1.85
N ALA A 51 -28.25 1.13 -3.12
CA ALA A 51 -28.96 2.32 -3.57
C ALA A 51 -30.42 1.97 -3.93
N HIS A 52 -31.38 2.68 -3.32
CA HIS A 52 -32.78 2.68 -3.74
C HIS A 52 -32.99 3.70 -4.88
N PRO A 53 -33.81 3.38 -5.90
CA PRO A 53 -34.18 4.35 -6.92
C PRO A 53 -35.29 5.26 -6.40
N CYS A 54 -35.02 6.57 -6.29
CA CYS A 54 -36.05 7.60 -6.12
C CYS A 54 -36.54 8.08 -7.49
N THR A 55 -37.83 7.90 -7.75
CA THR A 55 -38.56 8.51 -8.88
C THR A 55 -38.77 10.01 -8.67
N PRO A 56 -38.61 10.86 -9.69
CA PRO A 56 -38.82 12.30 -9.56
C PRO A 56 -40.32 12.67 -9.71
N GLU A 57 -40.84 13.42 -8.74
CA GLU A 57 -42.12 14.11 -8.84
C GLU A 57 -42.03 15.29 -9.82
N HIS A 58 -43.08 15.41 -10.64
CA HIS A 58 -43.24 16.43 -11.66
C HIS A 58 -43.70 17.75 -11.02
N ILE A 59 -42.88 18.79 -11.09
CA ILE A 59 -43.21 20.14 -10.61
C ILE A 59 -43.64 21.00 -11.81
N PRO A 60 -44.70 21.81 -11.73
CA PRO A 60 -45.19 22.62 -12.84
C PRO A 60 -44.21 23.74 -13.18
N GLU A 61 -44.03 23.99 -14.48
CA GLU A 61 -43.30 25.15 -15.02
C GLU A 61 -43.89 26.46 -14.50
N GLN A 62 -43.05 27.31 -13.92
CA GLN A 62 -43.35 28.71 -13.63
C GLN A 62 -42.55 29.62 -14.56
N ASP A 63 -43.21 30.68 -15.01
CA ASP A 63 -42.73 31.67 -15.98
C ASP A 63 -41.39 32.32 -15.61
N PRO A 64 -40.58 32.71 -16.61
CA PRO A 64 -39.24 33.25 -16.40
C PRO A 64 -39.29 34.68 -15.84
N VAL A 65 -39.15 34.79 -14.52
CA VAL A 65 -38.80 36.06 -13.88
C VAL A 65 -37.38 36.44 -14.30
N TYR A 66 -37.25 37.50 -15.09
CA TYR A 66 -35.98 38.12 -15.48
C TYR A 66 -35.27 38.70 -14.24
N GLY A 67 -34.59 37.84 -13.49
CA GLY A 67 -33.79 38.21 -12.34
C GLY A 67 -32.40 38.70 -12.75
N PHE A 68 -32.02 39.90 -12.29
CA PHE A 68 -30.65 40.40 -12.31
C PHE A 68 -29.70 39.35 -11.68
N LYS A 69 -28.84 38.73 -12.49
CA LYS A 69 -27.77 37.86 -11.98
C LYS A 69 -26.65 38.74 -11.41
N LEU A 70 -26.63 38.91 -10.08
CA LEU A 70 -25.47 39.44 -9.39
C LEU A 70 -24.26 38.51 -9.66
N PRO A 71 -23.05 39.06 -9.90
CA PRO A 71 -21.86 38.25 -10.08
C PRO A 71 -21.62 37.39 -8.84
N LEU A 72 -21.41 36.09 -9.05
CA LEU A 72 -21.09 35.13 -7.98
C LEU A 72 -19.81 35.54 -7.28
N SER A 73 -19.74 35.37 -5.96
CA SER A 73 -18.50 35.57 -5.22
C SER A 73 -17.44 34.57 -5.66
N VAL A 74 -16.16 34.92 -5.52
CA VAL A 74 -15.03 34.00 -5.84
C VAL A 74 -15.12 32.70 -5.03
N ALA A 75 -15.60 32.78 -3.79
CA ALA A 75 -15.84 31.60 -2.95
C ALA A 75 -16.92 30.69 -3.55
N ASP A 76 -18.01 31.27 -4.07
CA ASP A 76 -19.07 30.49 -4.71
C ASP A 76 -18.60 29.85 -6.03
N GLN A 77 -17.75 30.54 -6.81
CA GLN A 77 -17.16 29.99 -8.03
C GLN A 77 -16.26 28.77 -7.73
N ASN A 78 -15.37 28.88 -6.73
CA ASN A 78 -14.51 27.76 -6.32
C ASN A 78 -15.32 26.57 -5.80
N ARG A 79 -16.41 26.85 -5.07
CA ARG A 79 -17.32 25.82 -4.58
C ARG A 79 -17.99 25.07 -5.72
N ILE A 80 -18.52 25.80 -6.71
CA ILE A 80 -19.17 25.22 -7.88
C ILE A 80 -18.17 24.37 -8.67
N ALA A 81 -16.99 24.91 -8.97
CA ALA A 81 -15.94 24.19 -9.70
C ALA A 81 -15.49 22.92 -8.97
N THR A 82 -15.38 22.97 -7.63
CA THR A 82 -15.09 21.79 -6.80
C THR A 82 -16.18 20.74 -6.96
N ILE A 83 -17.47 21.11 -6.86
CA ILE A 83 -18.60 20.18 -7.02
C ILE A 83 -18.59 19.54 -8.41
N GLU A 84 -18.40 20.35 -9.45
CA GLU A 84 -18.39 19.90 -10.85
C GLU A 84 -17.23 18.94 -11.13
N PHE A 85 -16.02 19.25 -10.64
CA PHE A 85 -14.86 18.38 -10.78
C PHE A 85 -15.11 16.98 -10.17
N PHE A 86 -15.60 16.93 -8.93
CA PHE A 86 -15.86 15.66 -8.25
C PHE A 86 -17.03 14.88 -8.86
N ALA A 87 -18.06 15.57 -9.35
CA ALA A 87 -19.14 14.95 -10.11
C ALA A 87 -18.60 14.32 -11.41
N LYS A 88 -17.73 15.02 -12.14
CA LYS A 88 -17.07 14.52 -13.36
C LYS A 88 -16.17 13.32 -13.09
N CYS A 89 -15.52 13.27 -11.92
CA CYS A 89 -14.75 12.11 -11.47
C CYS A 89 -15.62 10.92 -11.01
N ASN A 90 -16.95 10.98 -11.17
CA ASN A 90 -17.90 10.00 -10.66
C ASN A 90 -17.76 9.77 -9.15
N ALA A 91 -17.41 10.82 -8.41
CA ALA A 91 -17.22 10.80 -6.97
C ALA A 91 -17.89 12.05 -6.34
N PRO A 92 -19.20 12.26 -6.55
CA PRO A 92 -19.87 13.49 -6.14
C PRO A 92 -19.73 13.72 -4.63
N LEU A 93 -19.44 14.98 -4.26
CA LEU A 93 -19.36 15.37 -2.85
C LEU A 93 -20.75 15.39 -2.23
N LYS A 94 -20.82 15.08 -0.93
CA LYS A 94 -22.05 15.31 -0.16
C LYS A 94 -22.30 16.81 -0.06
N THR A 95 -23.49 17.24 -0.47
CA THR A 95 -23.91 18.64 -0.44
C THR A 95 -25.27 18.80 0.23
N ILE A 96 -25.56 20.02 0.71
CA ILE A 96 -26.85 20.42 1.24
C ILE A 96 -27.42 21.49 0.31
N LYS A 97 -28.57 21.21 -0.30
CA LYS A 97 -29.34 22.16 -1.11
C LYS A 97 -30.45 22.75 -0.25
N ARG A 98 -30.51 24.07 -0.15
CA ARG A 98 -31.61 24.80 0.51
C ARG A 98 -32.31 25.69 -0.51
N PRO A 99 -33.64 25.89 -0.43
CA PRO A 99 -34.34 26.83 -1.29
C PRO A 99 -33.71 28.23 -1.20
N ASN A 100 -33.47 28.86 -2.34
CA ASN A 100 -32.93 30.22 -2.47
C ASN A 100 -31.58 30.46 -1.75
N ARG A 101 -30.77 29.40 -1.55
CA ARG A 101 -29.41 29.54 -1.01
C ARG A 101 -28.40 28.78 -1.87
N PRO A 102 -27.12 29.23 -1.89
CA PRO A 102 -26.05 28.48 -2.53
C PRO A 102 -25.97 27.05 -1.99
N ILE A 103 -25.58 26.11 -2.86
CA ILE A 103 -25.27 24.74 -2.46
C ILE A 103 -24.09 24.78 -1.49
N VAL A 104 -24.20 24.07 -0.37
CA VAL A 104 -23.14 23.99 0.64
C VAL A 104 -22.52 22.60 0.61
N ILE A 105 -21.20 22.50 0.54
CA ILE A 105 -20.46 21.24 0.64
C ILE A 105 -20.36 20.83 2.11
N ILE A 106 -20.65 19.57 2.44
CA ILE A 106 -20.35 19.03 3.77
C ILE A 106 -18.83 18.93 3.89
N LYS A 107 -18.21 19.58 4.89
CA LYS A 107 -16.75 19.70 4.93
C LYS A 107 -16.01 18.37 5.08
N ILE A 108 -16.57 17.39 5.78
CA ILE A 108 -15.96 16.06 5.96
C ILE A 108 -16.59 15.07 4.99
N GLN A 109 -15.75 14.49 4.14
CA GLN A 109 -16.13 13.54 3.12
C GLN A 109 -15.50 12.17 3.44
N HIS A 110 -16.36 11.18 3.67
CA HIS A 110 -15.96 9.80 3.97
C HIS A 110 -16.02 8.87 2.75
N ASN A 111 -16.53 9.36 1.62
CA ASN A 111 -16.36 8.64 0.37
C ASN A 111 -14.89 8.65 -0.02
N MET A 112 -14.45 7.59 -0.71
CA MET A 112 -13.12 7.46 -1.28
C MET A 112 -13.19 7.82 -2.76
N PRO A 113 -13.05 9.12 -3.15
CA PRO A 113 -12.94 9.49 -4.56
C PRO A 113 -11.80 8.74 -5.24
N ASN A 114 -12.13 8.11 -6.37
CA ASN A 114 -11.17 7.49 -7.27
C ASN A 114 -11.03 8.34 -8.54
N ILE A 115 -10.01 9.20 -8.57
CA ILE A 115 -9.77 10.17 -9.63
C ILE A 115 -8.89 9.52 -10.69
N SER A 116 -9.48 9.22 -11.84
CA SER A 116 -8.74 8.75 -13.02
C SER A 116 -8.23 9.91 -13.84
N LEU A 117 -6.90 10.08 -13.91
CA LEU A 117 -6.25 11.15 -14.70
C LEU A 117 -6.58 11.04 -16.20
N LYS A 118 -6.92 9.84 -16.68
CA LYS A 118 -7.38 9.60 -18.06
C LYS A 118 -8.69 10.31 -18.38
N ASN A 119 -9.58 10.46 -17.40
CA ASN A 119 -10.96 10.92 -17.62
C ASN A 119 -11.12 12.43 -17.40
N ILE A 120 -10.02 13.14 -17.13
CA ILE A 120 -10.00 14.58 -16.87
C ILE A 120 -8.98 15.26 -17.77
N THR A 121 -9.28 16.50 -18.13
CA THR A 121 -8.39 17.43 -18.82
C THR A 121 -7.79 18.40 -17.81
N LEU A 122 -6.75 19.14 -18.21
CA LEU A 122 -6.18 20.18 -17.35
C LEU A 122 -7.21 21.24 -16.97
N ASN A 123 -8.14 21.59 -17.86
CA ASN A 123 -9.16 22.61 -17.61
C ASN A 123 -10.24 22.16 -16.63
N ASP A 124 -10.40 20.85 -16.44
CA ASP A 124 -11.37 20.31 -15.48
C ASP A 124 -10.91 20.47 -14.02
N ILE A 125 -9.59 20.55 -13.80
CA ILE A 125 -9.01 20.68 -12.47
C ILE A 125 -9.10 22.16 -12.06
N PRO A 126 -9.81 22.51 -10.97
CA PRO A 126 -9.87 23.89 -10.50
C PRO A 126 -8.49 24.36 -9.99
N GLU A 127 -8.29 25.66 -9.88
CA GLU A 127 -7.04 26.21 -9.34
C GLU A 127 -6.85 25.84 -7.85
N LYS A 128 -7.94 25.84 -7.10
CA LYS A 128 -8.02 25.37 -5.72
C LYS A 128 -9.34 24.69 -5.44
N PHE A 129 -9.34 23.70 -4.56
CA PHE A 129 -10.58 23.16 -4.01
C PHE A 129 -11.14 24.06 -2.90
N GLU A 130 -12.43 23.90 -2.61
CA GLU A 130 -13.13 24.57 -1.50
C GLU A 130 -12.30 24.50 -0.21
N ASP A 131 -12.08 25.65 0.42
CA ASP A 131 -11.30 25.77 1.65
C ASP A 131 -11.93 24.91 2.77
N ASP A 132 -11.12 24.39 3.69
CA ASP A 132 -11.53 23.51 4.81
C ASP A 132 -12.18 22.17 4.40
N LEU A 133 -12.11 21.77 3.13
CA LEU A 133 -12.55 20.44 2.70
C LEU A 133 -11.63 19.37 3.29
N ILE A 134 -12.22 18.36 3.93
CA ILE A 134 -11.52 17.21 4.53
C ILE A 134 -11.95 15.94 3.78
N LEU A 135 -11.00 15.34 3.07
CA LEU A 135 -11.18 14.06 2.37
C LEU A 135 -10.53 12.95 3.20
N THR A 136 -11.31 11.97 3.61
CA THR A 136 -10.79 10.85 4.43
C THR A 136 -9.79 10.00 3.64
N GLU A 137 -10.07 9.78 2.36
CA GLU A 137 -9.21 8.98 1.49
C GLU A 137 -9.37 9.46 0.05
N VAL A 138 -8.27 9.60 -0.68
CA VAL A 138 -8.27 9.95 -2.11
C VAL A 138 -7.39 8.96 -2.84
N ASN A 139 -7.92 8.35 -3.90
CA ASN A 139 -7.14 7.51 -4.80
C ASN A 139 -6.99 8.23 -6.14
N ILE A 140 -5.76 8.42 -6.61
CA ILE A 140 -5.43 9.00 -7.90
C ILE A 140 -4.83 7.90 -8.79
N CYS A 141 -5.51 7.59 -9.89
CA CYS A 141 -5.07 6.60 -10.86
C CYS A 141 -4.50 7.28 -12.10
N GLY A 142 -3.26 6.96 -12.44
CA GLY A 142 -2.66 7.28 -13.73
C GLY A 142 -3.15 6.39 -14.87
N THR A 143 -2.61 6.69 -16.05
CA THR A 143 -2.69 5.87 -17.25
C THR A 143 -1.53 4.87 -17.22
N THR A 144 -1.81 3.59 -17.01
CA THR A 144 -0.76 2.56 -17.09
C THR A 144 -0.11 2.57 -18.47
N ALA A 145 1.20 2.81 -18.54
CA ALA A 145 1.99 2.74 -19.77
C ALA A 145 1.83 1.39 -20.51
N LEU A 146 1.49 0.32 -19.80
CA LEU A 146 1.24 -1.01 -20.38
C LEU A 146 0.00 -1.09 -21.30
N LYS A 147 -0.89 -0.09 -21.28
CA LYS A 147 -2.03 0.03 -22.20
C LYS A 147 -1.87 1.21 -23.18
N ALA A 148 -0.66 1.74 -23.32
CA ALA A 148 -0.37 2.95 -24.10
C ALA A 148 -0.68 2.84 -25.60
N ALA A 149 -0.95 1.64 -26.14
CA ALA A 149 -1.31 1.48 -27.55
C ALA A 149 -2.61 2.24 -27.93
N ASP A 150 -3.48 2.53 -26.96
CA ASP A 150 -4.80 3.15 -27.19
C ASP A 150 -4.99 4.50 -26.47
N LEU A 151 -3.91 5.14 -25.98
CA LEU A 151 -4.03 6.33 -25.12
C LEU A 151 -3.45 7.58 -25.80
N SER A 152 -4.24 8.65 -25.80
CA SER A 152 -3.86 9.98 -26.27
C SER A 152 -2.92 10.72 -25.32
N ASP A 153 -2.90 10.34 -24.03
CA ASP A 153 -2.15 11.05 -23.00
C ASP A 153 -0.68 10.60 -23.00
N THR A 154 0.23 11.56 -23.15
CA THR A 154 1.66 11.34 -22.94
C THR A 154 1.98 11.24 -21.43
N PRO A 155 3.16 10.72 -21.06
CA PRO A 155 3.63 10.80 -19.68
C PRO A 155 3.67 12.25 -19.16
N GLU A 156 4.08 13.22 -19.99
CA GLU A 156 4.08 14.65 -19.64
C GLU A 156 2.68 15.15 -19.31
N ASP A 157 1.68 14.83 -20.13
CA ASP A 157 0.29 15.25 -19.89
C ASP A 157 -0.22 14.70 -18.56
N THR A 158 0.13 13.45 -18.25
CA THR A 158 -0.23 12.80 -16.99
C THR A 158 0.39 13.52 -15.80
N ILE A 159 1.68 13.89 -15.90
CA ILE A 159 2.39 14.61 -14.85
C ILE A 159 1.87 16.04 -14.70
N CYS A 160 1.53 16.73 -15.78
CA CYS A 160 0.90 18.05 -15.75
C CYS A 160 -0.46 18.00 -15.04
N LYS A 161 -1.32 17.03 -15.38
CA LYS A 161 -2.62 16.83 -14.71
C LYS A 161 -2.43 16.53 -13.23
N LEU A 162 -1.52 15.63 -12.89
CA LEU A 162 -1.23 15.30 -11.49
C LEU A 162 -0.70 16.52 -10.72
N THR A 163 0.26 17.24 -11.29
CA THR A 163 0.85 18.44 -10.67
C THR A 163 -0.23 19.48 -10.37
N LYS A 164 -1.09 19.77 -11.35
CA LYS A 164 -2.21 20.70 -11.15
C LYS A 164 -3.18 20.18 -10.09
N LEU A 165 -3.48 18.89 -10.07
CA LEU A 165 -4.38 18.28 -9.09
C LEU A 165 -3.81 18.31 -7.67
N LEU A 166 -2.54 17.95 -7.47
CA LEU A 166 -1.86 18.03 -6.17
C LEU A 166 -1.76 19.48 -5.68
N THR A 167 -1.56 20.43 -6.59
CA THR A 167 -1.56 21.86 -6.29
C THR A 167 -2.96 22.33 -5.84
N ALA A 168 -4.01 21.92 -6.54
CA ALA A 168 -5.39 22.23 -6.14
C ALA A 168 -5.74 21.64 -4.76
N PHE A 169 -5.16 20.49 -4.40
CA PHE A 169 -5.29 19.88 -3.08
C PHE A 169 -4.53 20.58 -1.96
N SER A 170 -3.62 21.51 -2.26
CA SER A 170 -2.85 22.22 -1.23
C SER A 170 -3.70 22.99 -0.21
N THR A 171 -4.93 23.37 -0.58
CA THR A 171 -5.88 24.09 0.28
C THR A 171 -6.83 23.16 1.04
N SER A 172 -6.82 21.86 0.74
CA SER A 172 -7.72 20.86 1.32
C SER A 172 -6.95 19.87 2.19
N LYS A 173 -7.57 19.38 3.26
CA LYS A 173 -6.97 18.33 4.09
C LYS A 173 -7.30 16.96 3.51
N ILE A 174 -6.27 16.14 3.30
CA ILE A 174 -6.44 14.74 2.93
C ILE A 174 -5.90 13.90 4.09
N GLU A 175 -6.66 12.92 4.59
CA GLU A 175 -6.09 12.01 5.59
C GLU A 175 -5.19 10.97 4.94
N ARG A 176 -5.68 10.28 3.89
CA ARG A 176 -4.95 9.24 3.17
C ARG A 176 -4.94 9.54 1.67
N LEU A 177 -3.76 9.63 1.08
CA LEU A 177 -3.58 9.80 -0.35
C LEU A 177 -2.92 8.55 -0.95
N CYS A 178 -3.60 7.91 -1.88
CA CYS A 178 -3.08 6.81 -2.68
C CYS A 178 -2.86 7.29 -4.11
N ILE A 179 -1.65 7.13 -4.64
CA ILE A 179 -1.31 7.42 -6.02
C ILE A 179 -0.87 6.11 -6.66
N GLN A 180 -1.51 5.75 -7.77
CA GLN A 180 -1.25 4.47 -8.40
C GLN A 180 -1.19 4.54 -9.91
N HIS A 181 -0.48 3.57 -10.49
CA HIS A 181 -0.43 3.38 -11.95
C HIS A 181 0.18 4.54 -12.74
N ILE A 182 1.14 5.27 -12.15
CA ILE A 182 1.88 6.35 -12.81
C ILE A 182 3.27 5.85 -13.18
N GLY A 183 3.49 5.62 -14.47
CA GLY A 183 4.77 5.19 -15.00
C GLY A 183 5.30 6.19 -16.02
N THR A 184 6.51 6.67 -15.78
CA THR A 184 7.27 7.47 -16.74
C THR A 184 8.52 6.70 -17.19
N PRO A 185 8.85 6.68 -18.49
CA PRO A 185 10.00 5.93 -18.99
C PRO A 185 11.32 6.70 -18.90
N TYR A 186 11.29 7.97 -18.51
CA TYR A 186 12.46 8.84 -18.33
C TYR A 186 12.34 9.66 -17.04
N PRO A 187 13.47 10.20 -16.54
CA PRO A 187 13.49 11.18 -15.48
C PRO A 187 12.59 12.38 -15.83
N LEU A 188 11.90 12.90 -14.82
CA LEU A 188 11.08 14.10 -14.94
C LEU A 188 11.80 15.27 -14.28
N ASP A 189 11.68 16.45 -14.87
CA ASP A 189 12.15 17.67 -14.22
C ASP A 189 11.31 17.92 -12.95
N SER A 190 12.00 18.17 -11.83
CA SER A 190 11.33 18.58 -10.60
C SER A 190 10.79 20.00 -10.75
N THR A 191 9.72 20.30 -10.02
CA THR A 191 9.19 21.67 -9.97
C THR A 191 10.16 22.57 -9.20
N SER A 192 10.31 23.83 -9.63
CA SER A 192 11.18 24.81 -8.96
C SER A 192 10.72 25.14 -7.53
N SER A 193 9.44 24.91 -7.24
CA SER A 193 8.85 25.03 -5.91
C SER A 193 8.17 23.72 -5.52
N LYS A 194 8.37 23.28 -4.26
CA LYS A 194 7.68 22.10 -3.73
C LYS A 194 6.20 22.40 -3.53
N ILE A 195 5.35 21.47 -3.93
CA ILE A 195 3.89 21.52 -3.77
C ILE A 195 3.57 21.19 -2.31
N PRO A 196 2.99 22.12 -1.52
CA PRO A 196 2.58 21.82 -0.16
C PRO A 196 1.38 20.86 -0.21
N LEU A 197 1.58 19.64 0.30
CA LEU A 197 0.51 18.64 0.39
C LEU A 197 0.02 18.57 1.83
N ALA A 198 -1.25 18.90 2.06
CA ALA A 198 -1.92 18.78 3.36
C ALA A 198 -2.43 17.34 3.63
N VAL A 199 -1.55 16.36 3.38
CA VAL A 199 -1.80 14.94 3.68
C VAL A 199 -1.39 14.66 5.13
N THR A 200 -2.30 14.10 5.91
CA THR A 200 -2.14 14.08 7.38
C THR A 200 -1.92 12.73 8.03
N LYS A 201 -2.24 11.62 7.37
CA LYS A 201 -2.04 10.26 7.93
C LYS A 201 -1.22 9.35 7.04
N SER A 202 -1.44 9.33 5.73
CA SER A 202 -0.72 8.40 4.85
C SER A 202 -0.57 8.86 3.42
N LEU A 203 0.60 8.61 2.83
CA LEU A 203 0.87 8.67 1.40
C LEU A 203 1.27 7.27 0.93
N GLN A 204 0.56 6.74 -0.06
CA GLN A 204 0.85 5.43 -0.65
C GLN A 204 1.10 5.56 -2.16
N MET A 205 2.14 4.89 -2.64
CA MET A 205 2.48 4.80 -4.06
C MET A 205 2.41 3.33 -4.50
N HIS A 206 1.56 3.01 -5.47
CA HIS A 206 1.39 1.64 -5.95
C HIS A 206 1.60 1.57 -7.46
N ARG A 207 2.39 0.60 -7.93
CA ARG A 207 2.60 0.37 -9.37
C ARG A 207 3.11 1.61 -10.10
N THR A 208 4.07 2.30 -9.48
CA THR A 208 4.69 3.52 -10.01
C THR A 208 6.09 3.26 -10.58
N SER A 209 6.55 4.09 -11.51
CA SER A 209 7.96 4.04 -11.95
C SER A 209 8.90 4.64 -10.92
N SER A 210 10.17 4.24 -10.94
CA SER A 210 11.24 4.83 -10.13
C SER A 210 11.37 6.33 -10.36
N PHE A 211 11.38 6.76 -11.64
CA PHE A 211 11.44 8.16 -12.01
C PHE A 211 10.27 8.98 -11.47
N PHE A 212 9.07 8.40 -11.38
CA PHE A 212 7.93 9.04 -10.76
C PHE A 212 8.12 9.21 -9.25
N VAL A 213 8.63 8.18 -8.56
CA VAL A 213 8.90 8.26 -7.11
C VAL A 213 9.93 9.35 -6.82
N ASP A 214 11.00 9.41 -7.61
CA ASP A 214 12.05 10.43 -7.50
C ASP A 214 11.46 11.84 -7.71
N TRP A 215 10.65 12.01 -8.77
CA TRP A 215 9.96 13.26 -9.05
C TRP A 215 9.01 13.66 -7.92
N LEU A 216 8.18 12.74 -7.43
CA LEU A 216 7.22 13.03 -6.37
C LEU A 216 7.96 13.45 -5.10
N ALA A 217 8.98 12.71 -4.70
CA ALA A 217 9.79 13.01 -3.53
C ALA A 217 10.49 14.38 -3.63
N ALA A 218 10.94 14.77 -4.82
CA ALA A 218 11.52 16.08 -5.05
C ALA A 218 10.48 17.21 -5.11
N SER A 219 9.26 16.92 -5.58
CA SER A 219 8.26 17.94 -5.93
C SER A 219 7.24 18.22 -4.84
N VAL A 220 7.13 17.41 -3.78
CA VAL A 220 6.14 17.61 -2.71
C VAL A 220 6.76 17.99 -1.37
N ASP A 221 6.07 18.84 -0.62
CA ASP A 221 6.39 19.17 0.76
C ASP A 221 5.33 18.57 1.70
N LEU A 222 5.78 17.68 2.59
CA LEU A 222 4.95 16.98 3.57
C LEU A 222 5.10 17.54 4.99
N LYS A 223 5.71 18.71 5.19
CA LYS A 223 5.89 19.33 6.53
C LYS A 223 4.59 19.58 7.28
N THR A 224 3.46 19.64 6.59
CA THR A 224 2.14 19.79 7.22
C THR A 224 1.66 18.51 7.92
N ALA A 225 2.33 17.37 7.67
CA ALA A 225 2.09 16.10 8.34
C ALA A 225 2.57 16.17 9.80
N THR A 226 1.69 16.65 10.68
CA THR A 226 1.95 16.85 12.11
C THR A 226 1.66 15.63 13.00
N GLN A 227 1.16 14.54 12.42
CA GLN A 227 0.72 13.33 13.14
C GLN A 227 1.58 12.11 12.78
N GLU A 228 1.27 10.94 13.37
CA GLU A 228 1.82 9.65 12.96
C GLU A 228 1.55 9.45 11.45
N PHE A 229 2.59 9.65 10.63
CA PHE A 229 2.47 9.55 9.18
C PHE A 229 2.98 8.21 8.65
N GLU A 230 2.24 7.61 7.73
CA GLU A 230 2.57 6.36 7.06
C GLU A 230 2.95 6.59 5.59
N LEU A 231 4.17 6.19 5.24
CA LEU A 231 4.63 6.14 3.85
C LEU A 231 4.55 4.70 3.34
N GLY A 232 3.81 4.49 2.25
CA GLY A 232 3.71 3.19 1.59
C GLY A 232 4.25 3.23 0.17
N ILE A 233 5.05 2.24 -0.19
CA ILE A 233 5.43 1.99 -1.57
C ILE A 233 5.25 0.52 -1.91
N SER A 234 4.57 0.25 -3.02
CA SER A 234 4.43 -1.11 -3.51
C SER A 234 4.57 -1.24 -5.01
N THR A 235 4.97 -2.43 -5.45
CA THR A 235 4.89 -2.88 -6.85
C THR A 235 5.54 -1.93 -7.86
N SER A 236 6.63 -1.28 -7.45
CA SER A 236 7.42 -0.35 -8.28
C SER A 236 8.66 -1.03 -8.86
N ASN A 237 9.22 -0.45 -9.93
CA ASN A 237 10.51 -0.87 -10.51
C ASN A 237 11.73 -0.19 -9.87
N LEU A 238 11.59 0.33 -8.64
CA LEU A 238 12.70 0.87 -7.87
C LEU A 238 13.81 -0.16 -7.69
N THR A 239 15.05 0.32 -7.87
CA THR A 239 16.28 -0.45 -7.61
C THR A 239 16.93 -0.05 -6.28
N SER A 240 16.57 1.12 -5.73
CA SER A 240 16.98 1.66 -4.44
C SER A 240 15.82 2.41 -3.79
N LEU A 241 15.85 2.56 -2.46
CA LEU A 241 14.89 3.36 -1.69
C LEU A 241 15.42 4.78 -1.39
N ALA A 242 16.63 5.12 -1.82
CA ALA A 242 17.29 6.38 -1.49
C ALA A 242 16.49 7.63 -1.93
N SER A 243 15.65 7.53 -2.96
CA SER A 243 14.83 8.67 -3.38
C SER A 243 13.76 9.07 -2.39
N LEU A 244 13.36 8.17 -1.49
CA LEU A 244 12.43 8.49 -0.40
C LEU A 244 13.05 9.46 0.62
N ASP A 245 14.38 9.58 0.65
CA ASP A 245 15.07 10.51 1.55
C ASP A 245 14.79 11.98 1.19
N ASN A 246 14.32 12.27 -0.03
CA ASN A 246 13.94 13.63 -0.44
C ASN A 246 12.56 14.09 0.10
N LEU A 247 11.80 13.20 0.73
CA LEU A 247 10.52 13.50 1.41
C LEU A 247 10.74 14.20 2.77
N ASP A 248 11.74 15.09 2.83
CA ASP A 248 12.12 15.84 4.02
C ASP A 248 10.92 16.53 4.68
N GLY A 249 10.85 16.43 6.02
CA GLY A 249 9.94 17.21 6.85
C GLY A 249 8.67 16.50 7.31
N ALA A 250 8.36 15.30 6.80
CA ALA A 250 7.29 14.48 7.36
C ALA A 250 7.74 13.77 8.66
N CYS A 251 6.88 13.75 9.68
CA CYS A 251 7.06 12.88 10.85
C CYS A 251 6.67 11.43 10.48
N ILE A 252 7.48 10.77 9.64
CA ILE A 252 7.22 9.40 9.19
C ILE A 252 7.41 8.45 10.37
N THR A 253 6.32 7.81 10.78
CA THR A 253 6.29 6.86 11.90
C THR A 253 6.00 5.43 11.44
N SER A 254 5.52 5.25 10.21
CA SER A 254 5.24 3.95 9.59
C SER A 254 5.79 3.92 8.17
N LEU A 255 6.47 2.85 7.79
CA LEU A 255 7.00 2.62 6.45
C LEU A 255 6.56 1.24 5.97
N LYS A 256 5.90 1.21 4.81
CA LYS A 256 5.40 0.00 4.16
C LYS A 256 6.08 -0.17 2.81
N ILE A 257 6.78 -1.29 2.61
CA ILE A 257 7.55 -1.61 1.41
C ILE A 257 7.13 -2.99 0.93
N GLN A 258 6.47 -3.07 -0.23
CA GLN A 258 5.92 -4.36 -0.71
C GLN A 258 6.12 -4.61 -2.20
N GLY A 259 6.53 -5.84 -2.56
CA GLY A 259 6.52 -6.26 -3.96
C GLY A 259 7.48 -5.46 -4.86
N LEU A 260 8.61 -4.99 -4.32
CA LEU A 260 9.63 -4.27 -5.08
C LEU A 260 10.62 -5.26 -5.69
N ASN A 261 10.17 -6.05 -6.65
CA ASN A 261 10.90 -7.18 -7.23
C ASN A 261 12.25 -6.82 -7.91
N HIS A 262 12.50 -5.55 -8.15
CA HIS A 262 13.74 -5.05 -8.77
C HIS A 262 14.68 -4.35 -7.76
N LEU A 263 14.32 -4.34 -6.48
CA LEU A 263 15.06 -3.65 -5.45
C LEU A 263 16.39 -4.36 -5.18
N LYS A 264 17.50 -3.65 -5.39
CA LYS A 264 18.87 -4.18 -5.22
C LYS A 264 19.48 -3.80 -3.86
N THR A 265 19.09 -2.65 -3.33
CA THR A 265 19.59 -2.14 -2.05
C THR A 265 18.46 -1.58 -1.20
N LEU A 266 18.54 -1.80 0.12
CA LEU A 266 17.64 -1.21 1.11
C LEU A 266 18.18 0.11 1.69
N GLU A 267 19.08 0.78 0.97
CA GLU A 267 19.65 2.08 1.37
C GLU A 267 18.56 3.17 1.41
N CYS A 268 18.27 3.67 2.61
CA CYS A 268 17.32 4.75 2.87
C CYS A 268 17.56 5.32 4.27
N GLN A 269 17.78 6.63 4.38
CA GLN A 269 17.98 7.30 5.67
C GLN A 269 16.74 7.22 6.57
N LEU A 270 15.52 7.11 6.00
CA LEU A 270 14.29 6.93 6.80
C LEU A 270 14.36 5.71 7.73
N LEU A 271 15.03 4.64 7.30
CA LEU A 271 15.20 3.43 8.11
C LEU A 271 16.07 3.68 9.35
N LYS A 272 16.96 4.68 9.30
CA LYS A 272 17.82 5.09 10.41
C LYS A 272 17.15 6.05 11.38
N GLN A 273 16.06 6.71 10.98
CA GLN A 273 15.41 7.74 11.81
C GLN A 273 14.69 7.14 13.03
N ASP A 274 14.89 7.71 14.21
CA ASP A 274 14.24 7.24 15.45
C ASP A 274 12.71 7.42 15.45
N THR A 275 12.18 8.33 14.63
CA THR A 275 10.74 8.58 14.47
C THR A 275 10.01 7.38 13.88
N LEU A 276 10.66 6.61 13.01
CA LEU A 276 10.07 5.44 12.37
C LEU A 276 9.86 4.32 13.40
N LYS A 277 8.59 4.03 13.74
CA LYS A 277 8.20 3.05 14.77
C LYS A 277 7.55 1.80 14.20
N ASN A 278 7.00 1.84 13.00
CA ASN A 278 6.33 0.70 12.37
C ASN A 278 6.99 0.40 11.03
N LEU A 279 7.16 -0.90 10.73
CA LEU A 279 7.77 -1.36 9.51
C LEU A 279 6.98 -2.53 8.94
N GLU A 280 6.52 -2.39 7.71
CA GLU A 280 5.89 -3.48 6.96
C GLU A 280 6.75 -3.79 5.73
N ILE A 281 7.36 -4.98 5.66
CA ILE A 281 8.21 -5.40 4.53
C ILE A 281 7.76 -6.76 4.01
N GLY A 282 7.41 -6.85 2.73
CA GLY A 282 7.06 -8.14 2.12
C GLY A 282 7.35 -8.23 0.64
N TYR A 283 7.53 -9.46 0.14
CA TYR A 283 7.73 -9.75 -1.27
C TYR A 283 8.86 -8.95 -1.91
N LEU A 284 10.00 -8.92 -1.24
CA LEU A 284 11.22 -8.27 -1.72
C LEU A 284 12.22 -9.33 -2.22
N PRO A 285 13.16 -8.98 -3.11
CA PRO A 285 14.17 -9.92 -3.59
C PRO A 285 15.01 -10.50 -2.45
N ILE A 286 15.29 -11.81 -2.53
CA ILE A 286 16.10 -12.51 -1.53
C ILE A 286 17.54 -12.00 -1.56
N ASP A 287 18.07 -11.59 -2.70
CA ASP A 287 19.46 -11.15 -2.92
C ASP A 287 19.69 -9.66 -2.67
N ILE A 288 18.71 -8.94 -2.10
CA ILE A 288 18.87 -7.54 -1.75
C ILE A 288 20.07 -7.31 -0.81
N VAL A 289 20.83 -6.27 -1.11
CA VAL A 289 21.94 -5.80 -0.29
C VAL A 289 21.39 -4.87 0.79
N ILE A 290 21.70 -5.16 2.05
CA ILE A 290 21.37 -4.28 3.18
C ILE A 290 22.69 -3.75 3.73
N PRO A 291 22.97 -2.43 3.62
CA PRO A 291 24.18 -1.84 4.17
C PRO A 291 24.31 -2.11 5.68
N GLU A 292 25.54 -2.32 6.17
CA GLU A 292 25.79 -2.66 7.58
C GLU A 292 25.26 -1.59 8.55
N GLU A 293 25.33 -0.32 8.15
CA GLU A 293 24.74 0.80 8.89
C GLU A 293 23.22 0.73 9.01
N ILE A 294 22.51 0.28 7.97
CA ILE A 294 21.06 0.09 8.01
C ILE A 294 20.73 -1.09 8.93
N ILE A 295 21.48 -2.20 8.84
CA ILE A 295 21.33 -3.34 9.74
C ILE A 295 21.49 -2.91 11.20
N ALA A 296 22.56 -2.16 11.52
CA ALA A 296 22.82 -1.66 12.87
C ALA A 296 21.66 -0.76 13.35
N ALA A 297 21.12 0.10 12.49
CA ALA A 297 19.98 0.94 12.81
C ALA A 297 18.69 0.13 13.04
N LEU A 298 18.40 -0.87 12.21
CA LEU A 298 17.23 -1.74 12.36
C LEU A 298 17.26 -2.53 13.67
N VAL A 299 18.44 -3.04 14.07
CA VAL A 299 18.63 -3.82 15.31
C VAL A 299 18.56 -2.96 16.57
N SER A 300 19.20 -1.79 16.55
CA SER A 300 19.29 -0.91 17.73
C SER A 300 17.98 -0.19 18.07
N LYS A 301 17.07 -0.09 17.11
CA LYS A 301 15.79 0.62 17.26
C LYS A 301 14.77 -0.17 18.07
N LYS A 302 13.95 0.57 18.82
CA LYS A 302 12.77 0.05 19.52
C LYS A 302 11.53 0.19 18.63
N TRP A 303 11.19 -0.89 17.95
CA TRP A 303 10.02 -0.95 17.08
C TRP A 303 8.73 -0.99 17.90
N LYS A 304 7.66 -0.39 17.40
CA LYS A 304 6.29 -0.56 17.90
C LYS A 304 5.71 -1.84 17.28
N ASN A 305 5.67 -1.89 15.95
CA ASN A 305 5.19 -3.04 15.18
C ASN A 305 6.16 -3.37 14.04
N ILE A 306 6.34 -4.65 13.75
CA ILE A 306 6.96 -5.11 12.50
C ILE A 306 6.04 -6.15 11.87
N ASP A 307 5.71 -5.97 10.60
CA ASP A 307 4.96 -6.92 9.80
C ASP A 307 5.82 -7.36 8.61
N SER A 308 6.00 -8.66 8.40
CA SER A 308 6.83 -9.14 7.31
C SER A 308 6.39 -10.49 6.77
N THR A 309 6.65 -10.75 5.49
CA THR A 309 6.59 -12.12 4.97
C THR A 309 7.76 -12.93 5.52
N PHE A 310 7.57 -14.22 5.76
CA PHE A 310 8.58 -15.04 6.43
C PHE A 310 9.85 -15.16 5.58
N ASP A 311 9.73 -15.24 4.25
CA ASP A 311 10.87 -15.24 3.33
C ASP A 311 11.75 -13.97 3.46
N SER A 312 11.11 -12.81 3.54
CA SER A 312 11.73 -11.49 3.69
C SER A 312 12.41 -11.41 5.05
N TRP A 313 11.68 -11.77 6.11
CA TRP A 313 12.24 -11.84 7.46
C TRP A 313 13.50 -12.73 7.50
N TYR A 314 13.39 -13.96 7.02
CA TYR A 314 14.50 -14.90 7.01
C TYR A 314 15.67 -14.36 6.18
N GLY A 315 15.42 -13.86 4.98
CA GLY A 315 16.44 -13.33 4.08
C GLY A 315 17.25 -12.17 4.68
N TYR A 316 16.63 -11.32 5.49
CA TYR A 316 17.28 -10.11 6.04
C TYR A 316 17.94 -10.37 7.38
N TRP A 317 17.23 -11.00 8.31
CA TRP A 317 17.71 -11.17 9.66
C TRP A 317 18.75 -12.29 9.76
N SER A 318 18.72 -13.29 8.87
CA SER A 318 19.74 -14.35 8.83
C SER A 318 21.12 -13.85 8.39
N ARG A 319 21.19 -12.72 7.67
CA ARG A 319 22.44 -12.19 7.09
C ARG A 319 23.17 -11.19 7.98
N ILE A 320 22.61 -10.87 9.14
CA ILE A 320 23.22 -9.94 10.07
C ILE A 320 24.47 -10.61 10.68
N LYS A 321 25.66 -10.11 10.32
CA LYS A 321 26.95 -10.63 10.81
C LYS A 321 27.05 -10.65 12.34
N ASN A 322 26.46 -9.64 12.99
CA ASN A 322 26.37 -9.51 14.45
C ASN A 322 24.90 -9.65 14.86
N PRO A 323 24.35 -10.88 14.86
CA PRO A 323 22.93 -11.06 15.12
C PRO A 323 22.58 -10.54 16.53
N PRO A 324 21.33 -10.12 16.75
CA PRO A 324 20.87 -9.72 18.07
C PRO A 324 21.22 -10.78 19.12
N THR A 325 21.91 -10.37 20.18
CA THR A 325 22.33 -11.25 21.27
C THR A 325 21.31 -11.19 22.42
N PRO A 326 21.36 -12.11 23.40
CA PRO A 326 20.51 -11.97 24.59
C PRO A 326 20.74 -10.67 25.36
N THR A 327 21.94 -10.07 25.25
CA THR A 327 22.30 -8.77 25.84
C THR A 327 21.85 -7.58 25.01
N ASN A 328 21.60 -7.76 23.71
CA ASN A 328 21.11 -6.72 22.80
C ASN A 328 20.07 -7.30 21.82
N PRO A 329 18.87 -7.66 22.30
CA PRO A 329 17.86 -8.32 21.48
C PRO A 329 17.10 -7.32 20.60
N LEU A 330 16.59 -7.81 19.47
CA LEU A 330 15.65 -7.06 18.65
C LEU A 330 14.36 -6.86 19.45
N THR A 331 14.09 -5.60 19.80
CA THR A 331 12.99 -5.25 20.72
C THR A 331 11.82 -4.65 19.97
N ILE A 332 10.68 -5.35 20.01
CA ILE A 332 9.43 -4.97 19.36
C ILE A 332 8.34 -4.82 20.44
N LYS A 333 7.92 -3.58 20.69
CA LYS A 333 7.06 -3.23 21.84
C LYS A 333 5.70 -3.91 21.81
N ASN A 334 5.06 -3.97 20.64
CA ASN A 334 3.67 -4.45 20.52
C ASN A 334 3.59 -5.78 19.78
N SER A 335 3.81 -5.79 18.46
CA SER A 335 3.64 -7.00 17.66
C SER A 335 4.69 -7.21 16.59
N LEU A 336 5.07 -8.47 16.42
CA LEU A 336 5.78 -9.00 15.25
C LEU A 336 4.82 -9.91 14.51
N THR A 337 4.46 -9.59 13.28
CA THR A 337 3.66 -10.46 12.40
C THR A 337 4.56 -11.05 11.32
N LEU A 338 4.58 -12.37 11.21
CA LEU A 338 5.25 -13.11 10.15
C LEU A 338 4.22 -13.86 9.32
N THR A 339 4.10 -13.49 8.04
CA THR A 339 3.15 -14.10 7.10
C THR A 339 3.82 -15.18 6.26
N PHE A 340 3.21 -16.36 6.18
CA PHE A 340 3.63 -17.49 5.37
C PHE A 340 2.67 -17.63 4.18
N ASP A 341 3.16 -17.26 3.00
CA ASP A 341 2.39 -17.20 1.75
C ASP A 341 2.75 -18.32 0.77
N THR A 342 3.80 -19.09 1.04
CA THR A 342 4.31 -20.12 0.14
C THR A 342 4.73 -21.39 0.88
N HIS A 343 4.69 -22.53 0.18
CA HIS A 343 5.21 -23.79 0.71
C HIS A 343 6.71 -23.72 1.03
N ASN A 344 7.47 -22.97 0.24
CA ASN A 344 8.92 -22.84 0.43
C ASN A 344 9.28 -22.22 1.78
N GLU A 345 8.48 -21.27 2.26
CA GLU A 345 8.70 -20.64 3.57
C GLU A 345 8.60 -21.63 4.73
N THR A 346 7.76 -22.66 4.59
CA THR A 346 7.66 -23.71 5.61
C THR A 346 8.91 -24.61 5.67
N GLU A 347 9.54 -24.85 4.53
CA GLU A 347 10.83 -25.54 4.48
C GLU A 347 11.96 -24.65 5.00
N MET A 348 11.93 -23.34 4.69
CA MET A 348 12.86 -22.36 5.24
C MET A 348 12.80 -22.30 6.77
N LEU A 349 11.59 -22.36 7.35
CA LEU A 349 11.40 -22.43 8.80
C LEU A 349 12.12 -23.65 9.40
N ARG A 350 11.99 -24.82 8.77
CA ARG A 350 12.66 -26.06 9.23
C ARG A 350 14.17 -25.98 9.11
N ALA A 351 14.67 -25.35 8.05
CA ALA A 351 16.10 -25.17 7.83
C ALA A 351 16.70 -24.05 8.69
N SER A 352 15.86 -23.17 9.24
CA SER A 352 16.32 -21.99 9.97
C SER A 352 16.83 -22.35 11.37
N HIS A 353 18.14 -22.51 11.49
CA HIS A 353 18.86 -22.53 12.78
C HIS A 353 19.31 -21.14 13.22
N THR A 354 18.80 -20.08 12.59
CA THR A 354 19.15 -18.71 12.95
C THR A 354 18.78 -18.47 14.41
N SER A 355 19.71 -17.95 15.19
CA SER A 355 19.47 -17.52 16.58
C SER A 355 19.29 -16.01 16.57
N CYS A 356 18.15 -15.52 16.07
CA CYS A 356 17.80 -14.12 16.24
C CYS A 356 17.23 -13.97 17.65
N CYS A 357 17.81 -13.14 18.53
CA CYS A 357 17.21 -12.94 19.86
C CYS A 357 16.08 -11.90 19.80
N ILE A 358 14.83 -12.36 19.76
CA ILE A 358 13.64 -11.51 19.64
C ILE A 358 12.96 -11.31 21.00
N LYS A 359 12.71 -10.04 21.36
CA LYS A 359 11.86 -9.66 22.49
C LYS A 359 10.64 -8.93 21.96
N VAL A 360 9.47 -9.56 22.09
CA VAL A 360 8.21 -9.01 21.60
C VAL A 360 7.09 -9.15 22.62
N LYS A 361 6.05 -8.33 22.57
CA LYS A 361 4.84 -8.57 23.40
C LYS A 361 3.94 -9.63 22.76
N THR A 362 3.60 -9.45 21.48
CA THR A 362 2.75 -10.36 20.71
C THR A 362 3.47 -10.85 19.46
N LEU A 363 3.70 -12.16 19.35
CA LEU A 363 4.14 -12.78 18.09
C LEU A 363 2.92 -13.31 17.35
N ILE A 364 2.78 -12.96 16.07
CA ILE A 364 1.70 -13.42 15.20
C ILE A 364 2.34 -14.16 14.03
N LEU A 365 1.94 -15.40 13.80
CA LEU A 365 2.34 -16.22 12.66
C LEU A 365 1.10 -16.45 11.81
N GLU A 366 1.01 -15.77 10.67
CA GLU A 366 -0.15 -15.77 9.79
C GLU A 366 0.07 -16.70 8.60
N TYR A 367 -0.82 -17.68 8.41
CA TYR A 367 -0.75 -18.63 7.32
C TYR A 367 -1.82 -18.32 6.28
N SER A 368 -1.38 -17.85 5.11
CA SER A 368 -2.27 -17.52 3.99
C SER A 368 -2.62 -18.74 3.13
N VAL A 369 -1.80 -19.80 3.18
CA VAL A 369 -1.99 -21.03 2.40
C VAL A 369 -2.38 -22.19 3.33
N PRO A 370 -3.67 -22.53 3.42
CA PRO A 370 -4.15 -23.45 4.45
C PRO A 370 -3.60 -24.87 4.32
N GLN A 371 -3.31 -25.31 3.10
CA GLN A 371 -2.79 -26.66 2.86
C GLN A 371 -1.41 -26.90 3.49
N LEU A 372 -0.72 -25.84 3.94
CA LEU A 372 0.58 -25.93 4.58
C LEU A 372 0.51 -26.41 6.04
N ILE A 373 -0.66 -26.29 6.66
CA ILE A 373 -0.81 -26.46 8.10
C ILE A 373 -0.89 -27.95 8.44
N THR A 374 0.25 -28.48 8.86
CA THR A 374 0.41 -29.86 9.31
C THR A 374 0.92 -29.88 10.75
N LYS A 375 0.74 -31.01 11.45
CA LYS A 375 1.36 -31.22 12.77
C LYS A 375 2.87 -30.94 12.75
N SER A 376 3.55 -31.43 11.71
CA SER A 376 4.99 -31.26 11.52
C SER A 376 5.35 -29.78 11.47
N LEU A 377 4.61 -28.99 10.68
CA LEU A 377 4.82 -27.54 10.61
C LEU A 377 4.65 -26.88 11.98
N CYS A 378 3.59 -27.20 12.72
CA CYS A 378 3.39 -26.58 14.03
C CYS A 378 4.51 -26.94 15.02
N LEU A 379 5.09 -28.15 14.95
CA LEU A 379 6.28 -28.50 15.73
C LEU A 379 7.49 -27.65 15.29
N SER A 380 7.73 -27.50 13.99
CA SER A 380 8.79 -26.64 13.47
C SER A 380 8.62 -25.18 13.88
N VAL A 381 7.39 -24.69 13.98
CA VAL A 381 7.07 -23.35 14.51
C VAL A 381 7.46 -23.24 15.98
N VAL A 382 7.10 -24.22 16.81
CA VAL A 382 7.46 -24.23 18.23
C VAL A 382 8.98 -24.26 18.40
N ASP A 383 9.66 -25.09 17.62
CA ASP A 383 11.12 -25.20 17.64
C ASP A 383 11.78 -23.88 17.23
N TRP A 384 11.29 -23.24 16.15
CA TRP A 384 11.78 -21.94 15.71
C TRP A 384 11.56 -20.85 16.77
N ILE A 385 10.38 -20.82 17.38
CA ILE A 385 10.05 -19.87 18.47
C ILE A 385 11.02 -20.08 19.63
N ASN A 386 11.26 -21.31 20.06
CA ASN A 386 12.16 -21.60 21.17
C ASN A 386 13.62 -21.18 20.87
N ALA A 387 14.02 -21.25 19.60
CA ALA A 387 15.36 -20.85 19.16
C ALA A 387 15.52 -19.32 18.98
N ASN A 388 14.44 -18.59 18.66
CA ASN A 388 14.51 -17.18 18.25
C ASN A 388 13.81 -16.21 19.22
N VAL A 389 12.97 -16.68 20.14
CA VAL A 389 12.13 -15.77 20.95
C VAL A 389 12.54 -15.89 22.40
N ILE A 390 13.24 -14.87 22.89
CA ILE A 390 13.70 -14.83 24.29
C ILE A 390 12.61 -14.30 25.24
N TYR A 391 11.59 -13.62 24.71
CA TYR A 391 10.43 -13.16 25.48
C TYR A 391 9.23 -12.89 24.56
N ALA A 392 8.07 -13.42 24.96
CA ALA A 392 6.77 -13.12 24.38
C ALA A 392 5.67 -13.28 25.42
N GLU A 393 4.68 -12.37 25.47
CA GLU A 393 3.51 -12.52 26.34
C GLU A 393 2.40 -13.31 25.67
N THR A 394 2.23 -13.11 24.36
CA THR A 394 1.20 -13.75 23.55
C THR A 394 1.82 -14.27 22.26
N ILE A 395 1.49 -15.50 21.90
CA ILE A 395 1.80 -16.09 20.60
C ILE A 395 0.47 -16.44 19.94
N VAL A 396 0.29 -16.01 18.69
CA VAL A 396 -0.91 -16.25 17.89
C VAL A 396 -0.50 -16.95 16.60
N ILE A 397 -1.03 -18.13 16.35
CA ILE A 397 -1.03 -18.76 15.03
C ILE A 397 -2.37 -18.43 14.40
N ARG A 398 -2.35 -17.61 13.34
CA ARG A 398 -3.54 -17.18 12.60
C ARG A 398 -3.66 -17.97 11.30
N ILE A 399 -4.83 -18.55 11.07
CA ILE A 399 -5.12 -19.36 9.90
C ILE A 399 -6.25 -18.68 9.14
N ALA A 400 -5.99 -18.31 7.88
CA ALA A 400 -6.98 -17.58 7.09
C ALA A 400 -8.23 -18.41 6.76
N ASP A 401 -8.10 -19.74 6.66
CA ASP A 401 -9.19 -20.67 6.31
C ASP A 401 -9.82 -21.34 7.55
N PRO A 402 -11.12 -21.11 7.82
CA PRO A 402 -11.81 -21.71 8.95
C PRO A 402 -11.82 -23.25 8.95
N ASN A 403 -11.87 -23.90 7.79
CA ASN A 403 -11.91 -25.37 7.74
C ASN A 403 -10.60 -25.99 8.20
N THR A 404 -9.49 -25.42 7.74
CA THR A 404 -8.14 -25.80 8.17
C THR A 404 -7.94 -25.54 9.66
N TYR A 405 -8.47 -24.42 10.18
CA TYR A 405 -8.48 -24.16 11.62
C TYR A 405 -9.21 -25.27 12.39
N MET A 406 -10.43 -25.64 12.00
CA MET A 406 -11.20 -26.71 12.65
C MET A 406 -10.47 -28.07 12.59
N HIS A 407 -9.80 -28.36 11.47
CA HIS A 407 -8.99 -29.57 11.33
C HIS A 407 -7.79 -29.56 12.28
N LEU A 408 -7.05 -28.44 12.34
CA LEU A 408 -5.91 -28.29 13.24
C LEU A 408 -6.35 -28.38 14.71
N GLU A 409 -7.47 -27.75 15.07
CA GLU A 409 -8.01 -27.83 16.43
C GLU A 409 -8.36 -29.27 16.81
N SER A 410 -9.04 -30.01 15.92
CA SER A 410 -9.34 -31.44 16.11
C SER A 410 -8.08 -32.28 16.29
N MET A 411 -7.04 -32.00 15.49
CA MET A 411 -5.75 -32.65 15.58
C MET A 411 -5.04 -32.35 16.91
N MET A 412 -5.03 -31.08 17.35
CA MET A 412 -4.42 -30.65 18.62
C MET A 412 -5.11 -31.26 19.84
N ARG A 413 -6.43 -31.47 19.79
CA ARG A 413 -7.16 -32.18 20.86
C ARG A 413 -6.75 -33.65 20.97
N LYS A 414 -6.49 -34.32 19.84
CA LYS A 414 -6.06 -35.73 19.81
C LYS A 414 -4.59 -35.90 20.18
N GLN A 415 -3.75 -34.96 19.75
CA GLN A 415 -2.30 -35.01 19.93
C GLN A 415 -1.81 -33.59 20.28
N PRO A 416 -1.74 -33.24 21.57
CA PRO A 416 -1.34 -31.92 22.01
C PRO A 416 0.04 -31.53 21.46
N ILE A 417 0.14 -30.30 20.95
CA ILE A 417 1.41 -29.71 20.54
C ILE A 417 2.09 -29.16 21.80
N PRO A 418 3.38 -29.43 22.03
CA PRO A 418 4.09 -28.85 23.16
C PRO A 418 4.05 -27.32 23.09
N LEU A 419 3.82 -26.68 24.23
CA LEU A 419 3.85 -25.22 24.30
C LEU A 419 5.30 -24.71 24.16
N PRO A 420 5.51 -23.55 23.49
CA PRO A 420 6.82 -22.90 23.47
C PRO A 420 7.33 -22.61 24.89
N LYS A 421 8.62 -22.85 25.13
CA LYS A 421 9.33 -22.56 26.38
C LYS A 421 9.85 -21.13 26.37
N VAL A 422 8.96 -20.17 26.16
CA VAL A 422 9.29 -18.74 26.05
C VAL A 422 9.04 -18.04 27.38
N PRO A 423 10.04 -17.34 27.96
CA PRO A 423 9.84 -16.52 29.14
C PRO A 423 8.70 -15.51 28.97
N GLY A 424 7.83 -15.41 29.98
CA GLY A 424 6.72 -14.46 30.01
C GLY A 424 5.46 -14.89 29.26
N LEU A 425 5.44 -16.06 28.62
CA LEU A 425 4.29 -16.53 27.84
C LEU A 425 3.05 -16.72 28.72
N ARG A 426 2.00 -15.94 28.45
CA ARG A 426 0.70 -16.00 29.14
C ARG A 426 -0.38 -16.63 28.28
N ARG A 427 -0.29 -16.47 26.96
CA ARG A 427 -1.31 -16.91 26.00
C ARG A 427 -0.68 -17.52 24.77
N PHE A 428 -1.11 -18.72 24.42
CA PHE A 428 -0.84 -19.37 23.14
C PHE A 428 -2.17 -19.61 22.45
N ILE A 429 -2.41 -18.90 21.35
CA ILE A 429 -3.70 -18.87 20.66
C ILE A 429 -3.50 -19.42 19.26
N VAL A 430 -4.38 -20.32 18.86
CA VAL A 430 -4.54 -20.76 17.47
C VAL A 430 -5.93 -20.34 17.06
N LYS A 431 -6.07 -19.58 15.97
CA LYS A 431 -7.37 -19.07 15.50
C LYS A 431 -7.46 -18.83 14.01
#